data_AF-A0A5B0C2Z2-F1
#
_entry.id   AF-A0A5B0C2Z2-F1
#
_cell.length_a   1.000
_cell.length_b   1.000
_cell.length_c   1.000
_cell.angle_alpha   90.00
_cell.angle_beta   90.00
_cell.angle_gamma   90.00
#
_symmetry.space_group_name_H-M   'P 1'
#
loop_
_entity.id
_entity.type
_entity.pdbx_description
1 polymer ?
#
loop_
_entity_poly.entity_id
_entity_poly.type
_entity_poly.pdbx_seq_one_letter_code
_entity_poly.pdbx_strand_id
1 'polypeptide(L)' 'MTRSRELYNNIDAHLRVIRGLAVILMDNDCFKTEATGHAPAQLDAENEMSIHEAVHLLSDQAQHELIELVDLLGGTPA' A
#
# COMPACT_ATOMS: atom_id res chain seq x y z
N MET A 1 -7.37 22.67 -13.00
CA MET A 1 -6.33 21.62 -13.20
C MET A 1 -5.54 21.33 -11.91
N THR A 2 -6.18 21.30 -10.74
CA THR A 2 -5.52 21.03 -9.44
C THR A 2 -5.91 19.66 -8.89
N ARG A 3 -7.20 19.33 -8.92
CA ARG A 3 -7.72 18.08 -8.35
C ARG A 3 -7.16 16.80 -8.99
N SER A 4 -7.09 16.71 -10.32
CA SER A 4 -6.53 15.53 -11.00
C SER A 4 -5.06 15.30 -10.64
N ARG A 5 -4.27 16.38 -10.51
CA ARG A 5 -2.87 16.30 -10.07
C ARG A 5 -2.75 15.88 -8.61
N GLU A 6 -3.62 16.37 -7.75
CA GLU A 6 -3.69 15.94 -6.34
C GLU A 6 -3.98 14.44 -6.23
N LEU A 7 -4.97 13.94 -6.97
CA LEU A 7 -5.31 12.52 -7.02
C LEU A 7 -4.13 11.67 -7.52
N TYR A 8 -3.46 12.09 -8.60
CA TYR A 8 -2.25 11.40 -9.06
C TYR A 8 -1.16 11.31 -7.98
N ASN A 9 -0.91 12.41 -7.27
CA ASN A 9 0.11 12.45 -6.22
C ASN A 9 -0.27 11.56 -5.03
N ASN A 10 -1.55 11.55 -4.65
CA ASN A 10 -2.04 10.71 -3.55
C ASN A 10 -1.95 9.22 -3.90
N ILE A 11 -2.40 8.84 -5.10
CA ILE A 11 -2.31 7.45 -5.59
C ILE A 11 -0.84 7.00 -5.60
N ASP A 12 0.08 7.82 -6.12
CA ASP A 12 1.52 7.49 -6.10
C ASP A 12 2.06 7.32 -4.67
N ALA A 13 1.63 8.18 -3.74
CA ALA A 13 2.03 8.09 -2.34
C ALA A 13 1.52 6.79 -1.68
N HIS A 14 0.24 6.44 -1.88
CA HIS A 14 -0.33 5.19 -1.39
C HIS A 14 0.41 3.96 -1.93
N LEU A 15 0.64 3.91 -3.25
CA LEU A 15 1.37 2.80 -3.89
C LEU A 15 2.81 2.66 -3.37
N ARG A 16 3.48 3.78 -3.09
CA ARG A 16 4.84 3.78 -2.53
C ARG A 16 4.87 3.20 -1.12
N VAL A 17 3.91 3.58 -0.27
CA VAL A 17 3.79 3.03 1.10
C VAL A 17 3.45 1.55 1.05
N ILE A 18 2.46 1.15 0.24
CA ILE A 18 2.08 -0.26 0.05
C ILE A 18 3.29 -1.10 -0.35
N ARG A 19 4.10 -0.62 -1.31
CA ARG A 19 5.31 -1.32 -1.74
C ARG A 19 6.33 -1.49 -0.61
N GLY A 20 6.52 -0.46 0.22
CA GLY A 20 7.40 -0.55 1.38
C GLY A 20 6.91 -1.56 2.41
N LEU A 21 5.62 -1.55 2.71
CA LEU A 21 4.99 -2.51 3.63
C LEU A 21 5.06 -3.95 3.11
N ALA A 22 4.86 -4.15 1.80
CA ALA A 22 4.99 -5.46 1.17
C ALA A 22 6.41 -6.03 1.29
N VAL A 23 7.45 -5.19 1.12
CA VAL A 23 8.85 -5.62 1.33
C VAL A 23 9.08 -6.05 2.78
N ILE A 24 8.56 -5.31 3.75
CA ILE A 24 8.66 -5.66 5.17
C ILE A 24 8.03 -7.02 5.46
N LEU A 25 6.85 -7.31 4.89
CA LEU A 25 6.18 -8.60 5.05
C LEU A 25 6.97 -9.74 4.38
N MET A 26 7.48 -9.54 3.17
CA MET A 26 8.29 -10.53 2.45
C MET A 26 9.59 -10.85 3.20
N ASP A 27 10.26 -9.83 3.74
CA ASP A 27 11.46 -10.00 4.55
C ASP A 27 11.13 -10.75 5.85
N ASN A 28 10.03 -10.41 6.52
CA ASN A 28 9.55 -11.11 7.72
C ASN A 28 9.28 -12.61 7.46
N ASP A 29 8.62 -12.95 6.35
CA ASP A 29 8.35 -14.34 5.98
C ASP A 29 9.63 -15.12 5.62
N CYS A 30 10.61 -14.47 5.00
CA CYS A 30 11.93 -15.04 4.76
C CYS A 30 12.60 -15.43 6.08
N PHE A 31 12.58 -14.54 7.08
CA PHE A 31 13.15 -14.82 8.40
C PHE A 31 12.43 -15.91 9.19
N LYS A 32 11.12 -16.09 9.01
CA LYS A 32 10.39 -17.24 9.60
C LYS A 32 10.85 -18.56 9.03
N THR A 33 11.25 -18.58 7.76
CA THR A 33 11.67 -19.79 7.04
C THR A 33 13.11 -20.19 7.40
N GLU A 34 13.97 -19.22 7.71
CA GLU A 34 15.41 -19.41 7.97
C GLU A 34 15.78 -19.54 9.47
N ALA A 35 14.79 -19.70 10.37
CA ALA A 35 14.98 -19.65 11.83
C ALA A 35 15.87 -20.79 12.39
N THR A 36 17.18 -20.67 12.19
CA THR A 36 18.24 -21.45 12.84
C THR A 36 19.33 -20.50 13.33
N GLY A 37 19.10 -19.90 14.50
CA GLY A 37 20.11 -19.20 15.30
C GLY A 37 20.49 -17.80 14.80
N HIS A 38 20.04 -16.77 15.53
CA HIS A 38 20.35 -15.33 15.33
C HIS A 38 19.63 -14.64 14.16
N ALA A 39 18.38 -15.02 13.87
CA ALA A 39 17.53 -14.26 12.95
C ALA A 39 17.25 -12.84 13.50
N PRO A 40 17.16 -11.81 12.65
CA PRO A 40 16.72 -10.47 13.05
C PRO A 40 15.31 -10.49 13.65
N ALA A 41 14.93 -9.41 14.34
CA ALA A 41 13.64 -9.29 15.01
C ALA A 41 12.49 -9.53 14.02
N GLN A 42 11.82 -10.67 14.17
CA GLN A 42 10.59 -10.99 13.45
C GLN A 42 9.46 -10.10 13.98
N LEU A 43 8.54 -9.72 13.10
CA LEU A 43 7.29 -9.11 13.52
C LEU A 43 6.50 -10.15 14.32
N ASP A 44 5.92 -9.73 15.44
CA ASP A 44 4.87 -10.51 16.07
C ASP A 44 3.60 -10.50 15.20
N ALA A 45 2.67 -11.41 15.51
CA ALA A 45 1.45 -11.59 14.73
C ALA A 45 0.55 -10.35 14.72
N GLU A 46 0.56 -9.53 15.78
CA GLU A 46 -0.25 -8.31 15.88
C GLU A 46 0.29 -7.22 14.95
N ASN A 47 1.60 -7.04 14.94
CA ASN A 47 2.29 -6.09 14.06
C ASN A 47 2.18 -6.51 12.60
N GLU A 48 2.30 -7.80 12.30
CA GLU A 48 2.10 -8.33 10.94
C GLU A 48 0.65 -8.11 10.45
N MET A 49 -0.34 -8.42 11.28
CA MET A 49 -1.75 -8.16 10.99
C MET A 49 -2.02 -6.67 10.75
N SER A 50 -1.43 -5.79 11.58
CA SER A 50 -1.57 -4.34 11.43
C SER A 50 -1.01 -3.85 10.08
N ILE A 51 0.09 -4.45 9.61
CA ILE A 51 0.65 -4.11 8.29
C ILE A 51 -0.26 -4.62 7.17
N HIS A 52 -0.83 -5.83 7.27
CA HIS A 52 -1.81 -6.32 6.30
C HIS A 52 -3.05 -5.42 6.22
N GLU A 53 -3.58 -4.98 7.36
CA GLU A 53 -4.70 -4.04 7.43
C GLU A 53 -4.35 -2.70 6.80
N ALA A 54 -3.16 -2.16 7.08
CA ALA A 54 -2.68 -0.92 6.48
C ALA A 54 -2.57 -1.02 4.95
N VAL A 55 -2.02 -2.13 4.43
CA VAL A 55 -1.97 -2.40 2.99
C VAL A 55 -3.37 -2.44 2.39
N HIS A 56 -4.31 -3.10 3.05
CA HIS A 56 -5.69 -3.20 2.56
C HIS A 56 -6.37 -1.83 2.51
N LEU A 57 -6.27 -1.04 3.59
CA LEU A 57 -6.86 0.30 3.66
C LEU A 57 -6.29 1.25 2.62
N LEU A 58 -4.96 1.26 2.46
CA LEU A 58 -4.29 2.11 1.46
C LEU A 58 -4.66 1.70 0.02
N SER A 59 -4.87 0.40 -0.21
CA SER A 59 -5.31 -0.12 -1.51
C SER A 59 -6.73 0.35 -1.85
N ASP A 60 -7.64 0.29 -0.87
CA ASP A 60 -9.03 0.77 -1.03
C ASP A 60 -9.07 2.27 -1.31
N GLN A 61 -8.28 3.06 -0.56
CA GLN A 61 -8.14 4.50 -0.77
C GLN A 61 -7.59 4.84 -2.16
N ALA A 62 -6.49 4.18 -2.58
CA ALA A 62 -5.91 4.39 -3.90
C ALA A 62 -6.87 4.00 -5.03
N GLN A 63 -7.68 2.95 -4.83
CA GLN A 63 -8.69 2.54 -5.81
C GLN A 63 -9.81 3.58 -5.92
N HIS A 64 -10.30 4.11 -4.79
CA HIS A 64 -11.31 5.15 -4.79
C HIS A 64 -10.83 6.43 -5.50
N GLU A 65 -9.61 6.87 -5.19
CA GLU A 65 -8.99 8.04 -5.83
C GLU A 65 -8.75 7.82 -7.32
N LEU A 66 -8.41 6.60 -7.74
CA LEU A 66 -8.24 6.26 -9.15
C LEU A 66 -9.57 6.33 -9.91
N ILE A 67 -10.67 5.88 -9.30
CA ILE A 67 -12.02 6.00 -9.89
C ILE A 67 -12.38 7.49 -10.07
N GLU A 68 -12.19 8.31 -9.03
CA GLU A 68 -12.42 9.76 -9.10
C GLU A 68 -11.58 10.41 -10.22
N LEU A 69 -10.32 10.00 -10.34
CA LEU A 69 -9.42 10.51 -11.37
C LEU A 69 -9.88 10.13 -12.78
N VAL A 70 -10.31 8.88 -12.99
CA VAL A 70 -10.86 8.42 -14.27
C VAL A 70 -12.12 9.19 -14.63
N ASP A 71 -13.02 9.44 -13.67
CA ASP A 71 -14.23 10.23 -13.90
C ASP A 71 -13.91 11.68 -14.29
N LEU A 72 -12.93 12.29 -13.62
CA LEU A 72 -12.48 13.66 -13.91
C LEU A 72 -11.79 13.79 -15.29
N LEU A 73 -11.06 12.76 -15.71
CA LEU A 73 -10.38 12.72 -17.01
C LEU A 73 -11.32 12.30 -18.14
N GLY A 74 -12.32 11.47 -17.83
CA GLY A 74 -13.30 10.90 -18.73
C GLY A 74 -14.58 11.72 -18.86
N GLY A 75 -14.64 12.91 -18.27
CA GLY A 75 -15.80 13.80 -18.33
C GLY A 75 -16.27 13.99 -19.77
N THR A 76 -17.35 13.31 -20.13
CA THR A 76 -18.11 13.56 -21.35
C THR A 76 -18.68 14.98 -21.26
N PRO A 77 -18.35 15.92 -22.16
CA PRO A 77 -19.19 17.09 -22.35
C PRO A 77 -20.38 16.66 -23.22
N ALA A 78 -21.48 16.26 -22.59
CA ALA A 78 -22.87 16.37 -23.07
C ALA A 78 -23.84 15.70 -22.09
#